data_AF-A0A060Z7T4-F1
#
_entry.id   AF-A0A060Z7T4-F1
#
_cell.length_a   1.000
_cell.length_b   1.000
_cell.length_c   1.000
_cell.angle_alpha   90.00
_cell.angle_beta   90.00
_cell.angle_gamma   90.00
#
_symmetry.space_group_name_H-M   'P 1'
#
loop_
_entity.id
_entity.type
_entity.pdbx_description
1 polymer ?
#
loop_
_entity_poly.entity_id
_entity_poly.type
_entity_poly.pdbx_seq_one_letter_code
_entity_poly.pdbx_strand_id
1 'polypeptide(L)'
;MLTSMPFARPQDLGPSVAIVTKVNRIQDQLVKKHDVELHMHVNRLEIAPQIYGIRWVRLLFGREFPLQDLLVVWDALFADSITLDLVDYVFVAMLLYIRDALIASNFQTCLGLLMHYPPIGDIHTLLHKALFLRDPKNNPRPANYQFQQNLDYYKTRGADLVNSTR
;
A
#
# COMPACT_ATOMS: atom_id res chain seq x y z
N MET A 1 2.05 15.20 -25.93
CA MET A 1 2.30 14.33 -27.09
C MET A 1 2.70 12.96 -26.56
N LEU A 2 1.90 11.92 -26.81
CA LEU A 2 2.24 10.54 -26.46
C LEU A 2 3.21 10.00 -27.52
N THR A 3 4.44 9.67 -27.13
CA THR A 3 5.40 8.96 -27.97
C THR A 3 4.93 7.53 -28.18
N SER A 4 4.36 7.24 -29.34
CA SER A 4 4.03 5.89 -29.78
C SER A 4 5.30 5.15 -30.17
N MET A 5 5.66 4.12 -29.42
CA MET A 5 6.70 3.16 -29.81
C MET A 5 6.20 2.36 -31.02
N PRO A 6 6.87 2.41 -32.19
CA PRO A 6 6.45 1.60 -33.33
C PRO A 6 6.54 0.11 -32.99
N PHE A 7 5.59 -0.69 -33.48
CA PHE A 7 5.42 -2.14 -33.26
C PHE A 7 4.86 -2.60 -31.90
N ALA A 8 4.48 -1.70 -30.99
CA ALA A 8 3.78 -2.10 -29.77
C ALA A 8 2.36 -2.61 -30.08
N ARG A 9 2.01 -3.82 -29.65
CA ARG A 9 0.63 -4.32 -29.77
C ARG A 9 -0.25 -3.60 -28.74
N PRO A 10 -1.55 -3.38 -28.99
CA PRO A 10 -2.47 -2.81 -28.00
C PRO A 10 -2.50 -3.59 -26.66
N GLN A 11 -2.15 -4.87 -26.70
CA GLN A 11 -2.03 -5.78 -25.55
C GLN A 11 -0.75 -5.53 -24.74
N ASP A 12 0.33 -5.07 -25.39
CA ASP A 12 1.59 -4.67 -24.76
C ASP A 12 1.46 -3.29 -24.06
N LEU A 13 0.43 -2.52 -24.45
CA LEU A 13 -0.02 -1.28 -23.79
C LEU A 13 -1.16 -1.53 -22.78
N GLY A 14 -1.31 -2.77 -22.30
CA GLY A 14 -2.44 -3.17 -21.48
C GLY A 14 -2.55 -2.43 -20.14
N PRO A 15 -3.75 -2.38 -19.53
CA PRO A 15 -3.97 -1.75 -18.22
C PRO A 15 -3.08 -2.33 -17.12
N SER A 16 -2.64 -3.58 -17.25
CA SER A 16 -1.64 -4.19 -16.37
C SER A 16 -0.30 -3.43 -16.39
N VAL A 17 0.17 -3.01 -17.56
CA VAL A 17 1.42 -2.25 -17.70
C VAL A 17 1.29 -0.87 -17.05
N ALA A 18 0.18 -0.17 -17.26
CA ALA A 18 -0.06 1.12 -16.63
C ALA A 18 -0.10 1.03 -15.08
N ILE A 19 -0.75 -0.01 -14.55
CA ILE A 19 -0.79 -0.27 -13.10
C ILE A 19 0.60 -0.64 -12.58
N VAL A 20 1.36 -1.49 -13.29
CA VAL A 20 2.75 -1.83 -12.96
C VAL A 20 3.62 -0.57 -12.91
N THR A 21 3.52 0.30 -13.91
CA THR A 21 4.23 1.59 -13.92
C THR A 21 3.82 2.46 -12.73
N LYS A 22 2.52 2.52 -12.41
CA LYS A 22 2.02 3.31 -11.27
C LYS A 22 2.55 2.77 -9.94
N VAL A 23 2.50 1.46 -9.68
CA VAL A 23 2.99 0.88 -8.40
C VAL A 23 4.49 0.99 -8.24
N ASN A 24 5.27 0.83 -9.33
CA ASN A 24 6.71 1.08 -9.30
C ASN A 24 7.00 2.55 -8.99
N ARG A 25 6.27 3.49 -9.60
CA ARG A 25 6.38 4.91 -9.28
C ARG A 25 6.04 5.19 -7.81
N ILE A 26 4.98 4.59 -7.28
CA ILE A 26 4.62 4.73 -5.86
C ILE A 26 5.78 4.25 -4.97
N GLN A 27 6.35 3.07 -5.24
CA GLN A 27 7.46 2.52 -4.46
C GLN A 27 8.72 3.39 -4.54
N ASP A 28 9.15 3.74 -5.76
CA ASP A 28 10.46 4.37 -5.99
C ASP A 28 10.47 5.86 -5.70
N GLN A 29 9.31 6.52 -5.76
CA GLN A 29 9.19 7.95 -5.54
C GLN A 29 8.49 8.27 -4.22
N LEU A 30 7.30 7.72 -3.98
CA LEU A 30 6.47 8.13 -2.85
C LEU A 30 6.86 7.42 -1.56
N VAL A 31 6.99 6.09 -1.58
CA VAL A 31 7.45 5.34 -0.38
C VAL A 31 8.84 5.82 -0.01
N LYS A 32 9.77 5.91 -0.97
CA LYS A 32 11.12 6.44 -0.73
C LYS A 32 11.14 7.85 -0.13
N LYS A 33 10.27 8.75 -0.61
CA LYS A 33 10.15 10.12 -0.09
C LYS A 33 9.66 10.15 1.36
N HIS A 34 8.70 9.30 1.71
CA HIS A 34 8.06 9.33 3.03
C HIS A 34 8.75 8.42 4.05
N ASP A 35 9.44 7.36 3.60
CA ASP A 35 10.17 6.42 4.43
C ASP A 35 11.24 5.66 3.63
N VAL A 36 12.46 6.20 3.65
CA VAL A 36 13.60 5.62 2.93
C VAL A 36 14.00 4.26 3.49
N GLU A 37 13.84 4.03 4.79
CA GLU A 37 14.21 2.77 5.43
C GLU A 37 13.30 1.63 4.96
N LEU A 38 11.99 1.88 4.96
CA LEU A 38 11.00 0.92 4.47
C LEU A 38 11.20 0.61 2.99
N HIS A 39 11.41 1.63 2.16
CA HIS A 39 11.73 1.45 0.75
C HIS A 39 12.97 0.56 0.54
N MET A 40 14.07 0.86 1.24
CA MET A 40 15.29 0.06 1.16
C MET A 40 15.08 -1.37 1.67
N HIS A 41 14.33 -1.56 2.75
CA HIS A 41 14.06 -2.88 3.30
C HIS A 41 13.32 -3.78 2.30
N VAL A 42 12.20 -3.29 1.73
CA VAL A 42 11.41 -4.05 0.74
C VAL A 42 12.25 -4.37 -0.50
N ASN A 43 13.10 -3.43 -0.95
CA ASN A 43 14.01 -3.65 -2.07
C ASN A 43 15.10 -4.69 -1.77
N ARG A 44 15.67 -4.69 -0.55
CA ARG A 44 16.66 -5.69 -0.12
C ARG A 44 16.08 -7.10 -0.05
N LEU A 45 14.79 -7.21 0.23
CA LEU A 45 14.06 -8.48 0.18
C LEU A 45 13.68 -8.88 -1.25
N GLU A 46 14.00 -8.07 -2.26
CA GLU A 46 13.65 -8.31 -3.66
C GLU A 46 12.13 -8.49 -3.90
N ILE A 47 11.31 -7.91 -3.03
CA ILE A 47 9.85 -7.95 -3.16
C ILE A 47 9.43 -6.87 -4.15
N ALA A 48 9.12 -7.29 -5.37
CA ALA A 48 8.69 -6.39 -6.41
C ALA A 48 7.29 -5.78 -6.09
N PRO A 49 7.09 -4.46 -6.19
CA PRO A 49 5.84 -3.78 -5.81
C PRO A 49 4.59 -4.34 -6.49
N GLN A 50 4.74 -4.82 -7.72
CA GLN A 50 3.66 -5.40 -8.50
C GLN A 50 3.05 -6.66 -7.88
N ILE A 51 3.80 -7.40 -7.05
CA ILE A 51 3.34 -8.66 -6.44
C ILE A 51 2.11 -8.41 -5.54
N TYR A 52 2.16 -7.35 -4.74
CA TYR A 52 1.04 -6.97 -3.85
C TYR A 52 0.23 -5.79 -4.40
N GLY A 53 0.91 -4.83 -5.05
CA GLY A 53 0.34 -3.54 -5.39
C GLY A 53 -0.60 -3.52 -6.59
N ILE A 54 -0.44 -4.45 -7.56
CA ILE A 54 -1.37 -4.50 -8.72
C ILE A 54 -2.80 -4.69 -8.22
N ARG A 55 -3.00 -5.63 -7.30
CA ARG A 55 -4.32 -5.97 -6.76
C ARG A 55 -4.91 -4.79 -5.99
N TRP A 56 -4.12 -4.14 -5.14
CA TRP A 56 -4.55 -2.98 -4.36
C TRP A 56 -5.05 -1.85 -5.24
N VAL A 57 -4.28 -1.47 -6.27
CA VAL A 57 -4.63 -0.36 -7.16
C VAL A 57 -5.76 -0.75 -8.11
N ARG A 58 -5.69 -1.93 -8.75
CA ARG A 58 -6.68 -2.37 -9.75
C ARG A 58 -8.08 -2.49 -9.17
N LEU A 59 -8.18 -2.93 -7.91
CA LEU A 59 -9.46 -3.15 -7.23
C LEU A 59 -9.83 -2.01 -6.27
N LEU A 60 -9.09 -0.89 -6.31
CA LEU A 60 -9.27 0.24 -5.39
C LEU A 60 -9.43 -0.23 -3.94
N PHE A 61 -8.51 -1.09 -3.51
CA PHE A 61 -8.43 -1.68 -2.17
C PHE A 61 -9.59 -2.61 -1.78
N GLY A 62 -10.46 -2.99 -2.72
CA GLY A 62 -11.66 -3.80 -2.45
C GLY A 62 -11.45 -5.21 -1.91
N ARG A 63 -10.19 -5.66 -1.79
CA ARG A 63 -9.83 -6.94 -1.16
C ARG A 63 -8.99 -6.77 0.11
N GLU A 64 -8.65 -5.54 0.50
CA GLU A 64 -7.87 -5.27 1.71
C GLU A 64 -8.76 -4.85 2.89
N PHE A 65 -9.95 -4.32 2.60
CA PHE A 65 -10.85 -3.78 3.62
C PHE A 65 -12.21 -4.50 3.61
N PRO A 66 -12.84 -4.66 4.79
CA PRO A 66 -14.26 -5.01 4.89
C PRO A 66 -15.12 -4.00 4.13
N LEU A 67 -16.30 -4.44 3.65
CA LEU A 67 -17.14 -3.60 2.79
C LEU A 67 -17.49 -2.24 3.43
N GLN A 68 -17.76 -2.18 4.73
CA GLN A 68 -18.09 -0.91 5.40
C GLN A 68 -16.93 0.10 5.34
N ASP A 69 -15.71 -0.33 5.68
CA ASP A 69 -14.51 0.51 5.58
C ASP A 69 -14.17 0.85 4.13
N LEU A 70 -14.37 -0.10 3.22
CA LEU A 70 -14.13 0.10 1.79
C LEU A 70 -15.02 1.22 1.23
N LEU A 71 -16.30 1.27 1.63
CA LEU A 71 -17.21 2.32 1.20
C LEU A 71 -16.72 3.70 1.67
N VAL A 72 -16.21 3.81 2.91
CA VAL A 72 -15.62 5.06 3.41
C VAL A 72 -14.38 5.47 2.61
N VAL A 73 -13.52 4.50 2.24
CA VAL A 73 -12.37 4.76 1.37
C VAL A 73 -12.82 5.25 0.00
N TRP A 74 -13.84 4.61 -0.59
CA TRP A 74 -14.36 5.00 -1.90
C TRP A 74 -15.02 6.38 -1.88
N ASP A 75 -15.77 6.71 -0.84
CA ASP A 75 -16.32 8.06 -0.64
C ASP A 75 -15.19 9.11 -0.64
N ALA A 76 -14.11 8.85 0.09
CA ALA A 76 -12.95 9.75 0.12
C ALA A 76 -12.24 9.84 -1.24
N LEU A 77 -12.01 8.72 -1.93
CA LEU A 77 -11.33 8.69 -3.22
C LEU A 77 -12.13 9.42 -4.32
N PHE A 78 -13.45 9.22 -4.37
CA PHE A 78 -14.30 9.77 -5.40
C PHE A 78 -14.74 11.20 -5.12
N ALA A 79 -14.85 11.61 -3.85
CA ALA A 79 -15.07 13.00 -3.48
C ALA A 79 -13.83 13.89 -3.71
N ASP A 80 -12.63 13.30 -3.67
CA ASP A 80 -11.38 14.03 -3.80
C ASP A 80 -11.09 14.51 -5.22
N SER A 81 -10.99 13.60 -6.20
CA SER A 81 -10.71 13.95 -7.59
C SER A 81 -10.95 12.78 -8.53
N ILE A 82 -11.36 13.09 -9.77
CA ILE A 82 -11.47 12.11 -10.86
C ILE A 82 -10.12 11.52 -11.29
N THR A 83 -9.00 12.18 -10.98
CA THR A 83 -7.64 11.70 -11.29
C THR A 83 -7.21 10.54 -10.39
N LEU A 84 -7.91 10.30 -9.28
CA LEU A 84 -7.61 9.24 -8.30
C LEU A 84 -6.16 9.30 -7.77
N ASP A 85 -5.58 10.50 -7.68
CA ASP A 85 -4.23 10.68 -7.15
C ASP A 85 -4.13 10.30 -5.66
N LEU A 86 -5.24 10.40 -4.92
CA LEU A 86 -5.31 9.96 -3.52
C LEU A 86 -5.05 8.45 -3.34
N VAL A 87 -5.30 7.62 -4.38
CA VAL A 87 -4.98 6.18 -4.36
C VAL A 87 -3.50 5.94 -4.06
N ASP A 88 -2.61 6.77 -4.61
CA ASP A 88 -1.18 6.63 -4.40
C ASP A 88 -0.80 6.84 -2.93
N TYR A 89 -1.48 7.76 -2.27
CA TYR A 89 -1.20 8.11 -0.87
C TYR A 89 -1.90 7.18 0.11
N VAL A 90 -3.06 6.60 -0.25
CA VAL A 90 -3.66 5.49 0.52
C VAL A 90 -2.73 4.29 0.48
N PHE A 91 -2.15 3.96 -0.68
CA PHE A 91 -1.15 2.89 -0.81
C PHE A 91 0.04 3.11 0.12
N VAL A 92 0.63 4.31 0.12
CA VAL A 92 1.74 4.64 1.02
C VAL A 92 1.30 4.61 2.48
N ALA A 93 0.12 5.16 2.81
CA ALA A 93 -0.41 5.15 4.16
C ALA A 93 -0.57 3.71 4.70
N MET A 94 -1.01 2.78 3.85
CA MET A 94 -1.14 1.35 4.16
C MET A 94 0.22 0.71 4.44
N LEU A 95 1.23 0.95 3.61
CA LEU A 95 2.59 0.44 3.88
C LEU A 95 3.13 1.00 5.19
N LEU A 96 2.94 2.30 5.43
CA LEU A 96 3.37 2.94 6.66
C LEU A 96 2.52 2.55 7.88
N TYR A 97 1.34 1.96 7.70
CA TYR A 97 0.49 1.45 8.79
C TYR A 97 1.08 0.15 9.36
N ILE A 98 1.63 -0.72 8.50
CA ILE A 98 2.28 -1.97 8.91
C ILE A 98 3.82 -1.85 8.96
N ARG A 99 4.36 -0.63 8.89
CA ARG A 99 5.80 -0.33 8.76
C ARG A 99 6.68 -1.15 9.68
N ASP A 100 6.42 -1.09 10.98
CA ASP A 100 7.33 -1.68 11.98
C ASP A 100 7.34 -3.20 11.89
N ALA A 101 6.20 -3.80 11.53
CA ALA A 101 6.11 -5.23 11.25
C ALA A 101 6.87 -5.60 9.96
N LEU A 102 6.80 -4.78 8.92
CA LEU A 102 7.58 -4.97 7.69
C LEU A 102 9.08 -4.88 7.97
N ILE A 103 9.55 -3.82 8.63
CA ILE A 103 10.98 -3.62 8.94
C ILE A 103 11.57 -4.76 9.78
N ALA A 104 10.79 -5.29 10.73
CA ALA A 104 11.22 -6.38 11.60
C ALA A 104 11.14 -7.77 10.94
N SER A 105 10.59 -7.87 9.72
CA SER A 105 10.30 -9.15 9.07
C SER A 105 11.37 -9.59 8.09
N ASN A 106 11.39 -10.90 7.80
CA ASN A 106 12.13 -11.47 6.68
C ASN A 106 11.25 -11.54 5.42
N PHE A 107 11.78 -12.03 4.30
CA PHE A 107 11.06 -12.14 3.02
C PHE A 107 9.66 -12.77 3.16
N GLN A 108 9.57 -13.94 3.79
CA GLN A 108 8.32 -14.71 3.87
C GLN A 108 7.26 -13.98 4.68
N THR A 109 7.62 -13.45 5.85
CA THR A 109 6.69 -12.71 6.71
C THR A 109 6.29 -11.38 6.06
N CYS A 110 7.25 -10.66 5.46
CA CYS A 110 7.00 -9.41 4.74
C CYS A 110 6.00 -9.61 3.60
N LEU A 111 6.26 -10.58 2.72
CA LEU A 111 5.38 -10.92 1.62
C LEU A 111 4.01 -11.39 2.13
N GLY A 112 3.98 -12.20 3.19
CA GLY A 112 2.75 -12.64 3.83
C GLY A 112 1.86 -11.49 4.28
N LEU A 113 2.44 -10.48 4.96
CA LEU A 113 1.74 -9.27 5.40
C LEU A 113 1.21 -8.43 4.24
N LEU A 114 1.98 -8.31 3.15
CA LEU A 114 1.59 -7.53 1.96
C LEU A 114 0.48 -8.24 1.16
N MET A 115 0.51 -9.56 1.10
CA MET A 115 -0.49 -10.36 0.37
C MET A 115 -1.78 -10.56 1.17
N HIS A 116 -1.68 -10.61 2.49
CA HIS A 116 -2.80 -10.78 3.41
C HIS A 116 -2.82 -9.61 4.38
N TYR A 117 -3.27 -8.46 3.89
CA TYR A 117 -3.22 -7.22 4.64
C TYR A 117 -4.01 -7.34 5.95
N PRO A 118 -3.44 -6.92 7.08
CA PRO A 118 -4.10 -7.04 8.36
C PRO A 118 -5.29 -6.09 8.51
N PRO A 119 -6.25 -6.40 9.39
CA PRO A 119 -7.37 -5.50 9.64
C PRO A 119 -6.87 -4.16 10.21
N ILE A 120 -7.50 -3.07 9.75
CA ILE A 120 -7.25 -1.72 10.23
C ILE A 120 -8.20 -1.42 11.38
N GLY A 121 -7.69 -0.82 12.46
CA GLY A 121 -8.51 -0.44 13.61
C GLY A 121 -9.42 0.76 13.33
N ASP A 122 -8.90 1.79 12.66
CA ASP A 122 -9.65 2.98 12.27
C ASP A 122 -9.28 3.42 10.85
N ILE A 123 -10.24 3.29 9.93
CA ILE A 123 -10.08 3.65 8.52
C ILE A 123 -9.93 5.17 8.32
N HIS A 124 -10.54 5.99 9.18
CA HIS A 124 -10.44 7.44 9.08
C HIS A 124 -9.02 7.92 9.39
N THR A 125 -8.36 7.32 10.39
CA THR A 125 -6.94 7.59 10.67
C THR A 125 -6.04 7.25 9.47
N LEU A 126 -6.31 6.16 8.75
CA LEU A 126 -5.58 5.82 7.51
C LEU A 126 -5.78 6.90 6.44
N LEU A 127 -7.03 7.33 6.20
CA LEU A 127 -7.37 8.33 5.19
C LEU A 127 -6.79 9.71 5.52
N HIS A 128 -6.88 10.15 6.79
CA HIS A 128 -6.23 11.39 7.24
C HIS A 128 -4.72 11.33 7.04
N LYS A 129 -4.09 10.16 7.26
CA LYS A 129 -2.67 9.97 6.97
C LYS A 129 -2.38 10.07 5.48
N ALA A 130 -3.20 9.47 4.61
CA ALA A 130 -3.05 9.62 3.16
C ALA A 130 -3.14 11.09 2.70
N LEU A 131 -4.14 11.82 3.21
CA LEU A 131 -4.32 13.24 2.93
C LEU A 131 -3.13 14.08 3.41
N PHE A 132 -2.63 13.83 4.63
CA PHE A 132 -1.43 14.46 5.16
C PHE A 132 -0.19 14.17 4.32
N LEU A 133 0.03 12.92 3.90
CA LEU A 133 1.18 12.55 3.07
C LEU A 133 1.17 13.27 1.71
N ARG A 134 -0.02 13.46 1.13
CA ARG A 134 -0.19 14.20 -0.12
C ARG A 134 0.09 15.68 0.03
N ASP A 135 -0.57 16.31 1.00
CA ASP A 135 -0.51 17.75 1.19
C ASP A 135 -0.48 18.11 2.70
N PRO A 136 0.71 18.09 3.31
CA PRO A 136 0.90 18.41 4.72
C PRO A 136 0.56 19.86 5.08
N LYS A 137 0.42 20.76 4.10
CA LYS A 137 0.15 22.19 4.36
C LYS A 137 -1.33 22.41 4.64
N ASN A 138 -2.20 21.69 3.93
CA ASN A 138 -3.64 21.83 4.02
C ASN A 138 -4.30 20.75 4.89
N ASN A 139 -3.58 19.68 5.24
CA ASN A 139 -4.09 18.59 6.08
C ASN A 139 -3.24 18.50 7.35
N PRO A 140 -3.84 18.59 8.56
CA PRO A 140 -3.09 18.51 9.79
C PRO A 140 -2.55 17.09 10.00
N ARG A 141 -1.47 17.00 10.79
CA ARG A 141 -0.93 15.69 11.20
C ARG A 141 -2.00 14.94 12.02
N PRO A 142 -2.32 13.68 11.71
CA PRO A 142 -3.30 12.91 12.48
C PRO A 142 -2.88 12.81 13.95
N ALA A 143 -3.81 13.06 14.88
CA ALA A 143 -3.62 12.77 16.29
C ALA A 143 -3.54 11.24 16.48
N ASN A 144 -2.66 10.75 17.36
CA ASN A 144 -2.37 9.32 17.61
C ASN A 144 -1.39 8.65 16.63
N TYR A 145 -0.28 9.33 16.30
CA TYR A 145 0.87 8.71 15.62
C TYR A 145 1.69 7.80 16.59
N GLN A 146 1.03 6.95 17.36
CA GLN A 146 1.64 5.83 18.06
C GLN A 146 0.75 4.63 17.75
N PHE A 147 1.22 3.81 16.81
CA PHE A 147 0.62 2.51 16.57
C PHE A 147 0.68 1.70 17.86
N GLN A 148 -0.47 1.33 18.40
CA GLN A 148 -0.58 0.22 19.33
C GLN A 148 -0.04 -1.01 18.59
N GLN A 149 1.16 -1.41 18.98
CA GLN A 149 1.80 -2.66 18.59
C GLN A 149 0.82 -3.82 18.86
N ASN A 150 0.08 -4.25 17.85
CA ASN A 150 -0.38 -5.63 17.79
C ASN A 150 0.77 -6.53 17.30
N LEU A 151 2.01 -6.25 17.76
CA LEU A 151 3.18 -7.08 17.50
C LEU A 151 2.94 -8.51 17.99
N ASP A 152 2.15 -8.65 19.06
CA ASP A 152 1.75 -9.93 19.62
C ASP A 152 0.85 -10.72 18.67
N TYR A 153 -0.10 -10.09 17.98
CA TYR A 153 -0.93 -10.75 16.96
C TYR A 153 -0.08 -11.33 15.81
N TYR A 154 0.97 -10.61 15.36
CA TYR A 154 1.86 -11.09 14.30
C TYR A 154 2.91 -12.10 14.79
N LYS A 155 3.33 -12.03 16.05
CA LYS A 155 4.13 -13.08 16.68
C LYS A 155 3.35 -14.39 16.76
N THR A 156 2.07 -14.32 17.17
CA THR A 156 1.20 -15.50 17.26
C THR A 156 0.89 -16.06 15.88
N ARG A 157 0.41 -15.24 14.93
CA ARG A 157 0.08 -15.72 13.57
C ARG A 157 1.28 -16.07 12.69
N GLY A 158 2.40 -15.38 12.86
CA GLY A 158 3.65 -15.73 12.19
C GLY A 158 4.17 -17.11 12.61
N ALA A 159 3.98 -17.48 13.89
CA ALA A 159 4.26 -18.82 14.37
C ALA A 159 3.24 -19.86 13.85
N ASP A 160 1.97 -19.50 13.76
CA ASP A 160 0.91 -20.40 13.26
C ASP A 160 1.09 -20.77 11.78
N LEU A 161 1.52 -19.82 10.95
CA LEU A 161 1.81 -20.06 9.53
C LEU A 161 3.02 -20.99 9.31
N VAL A 162 4.00 -20.94 10.22
CA VAL A 162 5.19 -21.82 10.20
C VAL A 162 4.86 -23.23 10.72
N ASN A 163 3.92 -23.36 11.66
CA ASN A 163 3.52 -24.64 12.21
C ASN A 163 2.53 -25.43 11.33
N SER A 164 1.78 -24.78 10.44
CA SER A 164 0.86 -25.46 9.53
C SER A 164 1.52 -26.05 8.27
N THR A 165 2.84 -25.90 8.10
CA THR A 165 3.62 -26.41 6.96
C THR A 165 4.51 -27.63 7.30
N ARG A 166 4.22 -28.34 8.39
CA ARG A 166 4.89 -29.60 8.75
C ARG A 166 3.92 -30.78 8.76
#